data_AF-A0A401WT16-F1
#
_entry.id   AF-A0A401WT16-F1
#
_cell.length_a   1.000
_cell.length_b   1.000
_cell.length_c   1.000
_cell.angle_alpha   90.00
_cell.angle_beta   90.00
_cell.angle_gamma   90.00
#
_symmetry.space_group_name_H-M   'P 1'
#
loop_
_entity.id
_entity.type
_entity.pdbx_description
1 polymer ?
#
loop_
_entity_poly.entity_id
_entity_poly.type
_entity_poly.pdbx_seq_one_letter_code
_entity_poly.pdbx_strand_id
1 'polypeptide(L)' 'MTAPSSDQENLVRARATTIGLDLSPTCLPGVISNSALLAHYAKLVEQHTLPDTCEPAYEYIP' A
#
# COMPACT_ATOMS: atom_id res chain seq x y z
N MET A 1 -4.99 -2.89 -20.38
CA MET A 1 -4.17 -2.10 -19.44
C MET A 1 -4.64 -0.67 -19.51
N THR A 2 -5.32 -0.20 -18.47
CA THR A 2 -5.75 1.20 -18.35
C THR A 2 -4.56 2.01 -17.84
N ALA A 3 -4.25 3.14 -18.47
CA ALA A 3 -3.16 4.01 -18.01
C ALA A 3 -3.47 4.51 -16.57
N PRO A 4 -2.45 4.68 -15.70
CA PRO A 4 -2.66 5.20 -14.36
C PRO A 4 -3.21 6.64 -14.42
N SER A 5 -4.13 6.99 -13.52
CA SER A 5 -4.60 8.37 -13.40
C SER A 5 -3.51 9.25 -12.77
N SER A 6 -3.49 10.54 -13.14
CA SER A 6 -2.51 11.51 -12.61
C SER A 6 -2.50 11.56 -11.07
N ASP A 7 -3.64 11.33 -10.43
CA ASP A 7 -3.76 11.34 -8.96
C ASP A 7 -3.04 10.16 -8.29
N GLN A 8 -3.09 8.97 -8.89
CA GLN A 8 -2.43 7.79 -8.34
C GLN A 8 -0.91 7.92 -8.41
N GLU A 9 -0.41 8.46 -9.51
CA GLU A 9 1.01 8.75 -9.67
C GLU A 9 1.49 9.75 -8.60
N ASN A 10 0.76 10.85 -8.41
CA ASN A 10 1.07 11.86 -7.40
C ASN A 10 1.08 11.27 -5.98
N LEU A 11 0.10 10.41 -5.67
CA LEU A 11 0.03 9.73 -4.37
C LEU A 11 1.25 8.82 -4.13
N VAL A 12 1.66 8.04 -5.14
CA VAL A 12 2.83 7.15 -5.04
C VAL A 12 4.11 7.97 -4.84
N ARG A 13 4.29 9.06 -5.59
CA ARG A 13 5.46 9.95 -5.44
C ARG A 13 5.50 10.64 -4.09
N ALA A 14 4.35 11.11 -3.58
CA ALA A 14 4.26 11.71 -2.26
C ALA A 14 4.66 10.72 -1.16
N ARG A 15 4.14 9.48 -1.22
CA ARG A 15 4.49 8.43 -0.25
C ARG A 15 5.97 8.07 -0.29
N ALA A 16 6.55 7.91 -1.48
CA ALA A 16 7.98 7.65 -1.64
C ALA A 16 8.82 8.76 -1.01
N THR A 17 8.44 10.02 -1.24
CA THR A 17 9.11 11.20 -0.66
C THR A 17 9.03 11.18 0.87
N THR A 18 7.86 10.91 1.44
CA THR A 18 7.65 10.87 2.90
C THR A 18 8.56 9.86 3.61
N ILE A 19 8.88 8.74 2.97
CA ILE A 19 9.77 7.71 3.52
C ILE A 19 11.23 7.84 3.07
N GLY A 20 11.57 8.89 2.32
CA GLY A 20 12.92 9.10 1.77
C GLY A 20 13.34 8.07 0.72
N LEU A 21 12.39 7.45 0.03
CA LEU A 21 12.66 6.48 -1.02
C LEU A 21 12.83 7.21 -2.37
N ASP A 22 14.02 7.10 -2.97
CA ASP A 22 14.25 7.51 -4.35
C ASP A 22 13.59 6.50 -5.30
N LEU A 23 12.52 6.93 -5.97
CA LEU A 23 11.74 6.10 -6.86
C LEU A 23 12.04 6.46 -8.32
N SER A 24 12.79 5.59 -8.99
CA SER A 24 13.04 5.70 -10.43
C SER A 24 11.72 5.81 -11.22
N PRO A 25 11.63 6.71 -12.22
CA PRO A 25 10.47 6.80 -13.11
C PRO A 25 10.13 5.49 -13.81
N THR A 26 11.12 4.62 -14.06
CA THR A 26 10.90 3.32 -14.71
C THR A 26 10.16 2.32 -13.82
N CYS A 27 10.27 2.46 -12.50
CA CYS A 27 9.61 1.58 -11.53
C CYS A 27 8.16 2.02 -11.26
N LEU A 28 7.84 3.29 -11.51
CA LEU A 28 6.57 3.89 -11.14
C LEU A 28 5.33 3.13 -11.67
N PRO A 29 5.25 2.69 -12.94
CA PRO A 29 4.09 1.93 -13.42
C PRO A 29 3.88 0.62 -12.64
N GLY A 30 4.97 -0.07 -12.31
CA GLY A 30 4.94 -1.31 -11.53
C GLY A 30 4.48 -1.06 -10.10
N VAL A 31 4.97 0.01 -9.45
CA VAL A 31 4.54 0.38 -8.10
C VAL A 31 3.06 0.75 -8.07
N ILE A 32 2.55 1.48 -9.07
CA ILE A 32 1.12 1.81 -9.15
C ILE A 32 0.29 0.53 -9.31
N SER A 33 0.67 -0.36 -10.23
CA SER A 33 -0.03 -1.63 -10.45
C SER A 33 -0.06 -2.50 -9.19
N ASN A 34 1.09 -2.63 -8.51
CA ASN A 34 1.19 -3.42 -7.28
C ASN A 34 0.42 -2.78 -6.13
N SER A 35 0.42 -1.44 -6.04
CA SER A 35 -0.37 -0.72 -5.03
C SER A 35 -1.87 -0.94 -5.22
N ALA A 36 -2.36 -0.96 -6.47
CA ALA A 36 -3.75 -1.28 -6.77
C ALA A 36 -4.11 -2.72 -6.39
N LEU A 37 -3.22 -3.68 -6.66
CA LEU A 37 -3.41 -5.08 -6.26
C LEU A 37 -3.46 -5.24 -4.73
N LEU A 38 -2.52 -4.62 -4.01
CA LEU A 38 -2.49 -4.66 -2.55
C LEU A 38 -3.72 -4.00 -1.94
N ALA A 39 -4.21 -2.90 -2.51
CA ALA A 39 -5.45 -2.27 -2.07
C ALA A 39 -6.67 -3.19 -2.23
N HIS A 40 -6.69 -4.05 -3.24
CA HIS A 40 -7.73 -5.07 -3.38
C HIS A 40 -7.67 -6.10 -2.25
N TYR A 41 -6.48 -6.61 -1.91
CA TYR A 41 -6.34 -7.55 -0.80
C TYR A 41 -6.61 -6.94 0.56
N ALA A 42 -6.18 -5.69 0.79
CA ALA A 42 -6.48 -4.97 2.03
C ALA A 42 -7.99 -4.87 2.28
N LYS A 43 -8.78 -4.56 1.23
CA LYS A 43 -10.24 -4.54 1.32
C LYS A 43 -10.86 -5.87 1.76
N LEU A 44 -10.26 -7.01 1.40
CA LEU A 44 -10.73 -8.32 1.86
C LEU A 44 -10.49 -8.48 3.37
N VAL A 45 -9.33 -8.03 3.85
CA VAL A 45 -9.00 -8.08 5.28
C VAL A 45 -9.91 -7.13 6.08
N GLU A 46 -10.14 -5.91 5.59
CA GLU A 46 -10.98 -4.89 6.23
C GLU A 46 -12.46 -5.30 6.36
N GLN A 47 -12.93 -6.30 5.60
CA GLN A 47 -14.28 -6.85 5.74
C GLN A 47 -14.44 -7.73 6.98
N HIS A 48 -13.35 -8.15 7.61
CA HIS A 48 -13.39 -8.90 8.86
C HIS A 48 -13.54 -7.92 10.03
N THR A 49 -14.65 -8.03 10.76
CA THR A 49 -14.82 -7.31 12.03
C THR A 49 -13.93 -7.96 13.09
N LEU A 50 -12.89 -7.24 13.49
CA LEU A 50 -12.04 -7.62 14.62
C LEU A 50 -12.61 -6.97 15.90
N PRO A 51 -12.72 -7.72 17.01
CA PRO A 51 -13.01 -7.13 18.31
C PRO A 51 -11.92 -6.14 18.71
N ASP A 52 -12.25 -5.11 19.48
CA ASP A 52 -11.27 -4.16 20.04
C ASP A 52 -10.24 -4.85 20.95
N THR A 53 -10.56 -6.04 21.46
CA THR A 53 -9.68 -6.89 22.27
C THR A 53 -8.83 -7.86 21.45
N CYS A 54 -8.83 -7.75 20.12
CA CYS A 54 -7.99 -8.58 19.26
C CYS A 54 -6.55 -8.06 19.28
N GLU A 55 -5.69 -8.73 20.04
CA GLU A 55 -4.26 -8.42 20.09
C GLU A 55 -3.55 -8.76 18.75
N PRO A 56 -2.44 -8.07 18.41
CA PRO A 56 -1.61 -8.43 17.27
C PRO A 56 -1.08 -9.87 17.35
N ALA A 57 -0.94 -10.53 16.20
CA ALA A 57 -0.34 -11.85 16.16
C ALA A 57 1.17 -11.79 16.44
N TYR A 58 1.63 -12.61 17.40
CA TYR A 58 3.01 -12.75 17.91
C TYR A 58 3.45 -11.65 18.90
N GLU A 59 3.63 -12.03 20.16
CA GLU A 59 4.26 -11.17 21.18
C GLU A 59 5.78 -11.30 21.15
N TYR A 60 6.48 -10.18 21.28
CA TYR A 60 7.91 -10.17 21.57
C TYR A 60 8.16 -10.87 22.93
N ILE A 61 9.00 -11.90 22.93
CA ILE A 61 9.52 -12.50 24.16
C ILE A 61 10.92 -11.89 24.40
N PRO A 62 11.10 -11.09 25.47
CA PRO A 62 12.37 -10.42 25.75
C PRO A 62 13.57 -11.34 25.93
#